data_AF-A0A9D8MRC4-F1
#
_entry.id   AF-A0A9D8MRC4-F1
#
_cell.length_a   1.000
_cell.length_b   1.000
_cell.length_c   1.000
_cell.angle_alpha   90.00
_cell.angle_beta   90.00
_cell.angle_gamma   90.00
#
_symmetry.space_group_name_H-M   'P 1'
#
loop_
_entity.id
_entity.type
_entity.pdbx_description
1 polymer ?
#
loop_
_entity_poly.entity_id
_entity_poly.type
_entity_poly.pdbx_seq_one_letter_code
_entity_poly.pdbx_strand_id
1 'polypeptide(L)'
;MNCIKRLIKSLLLLGFLFLLSGCHTSRFIPEDGYLLTGTSVSSEDKHVSTDELQAYMPQRPNSKWFSLFKVPLGIYCLSGQDSTKRFNRFLRHLGEAPVIYDRERAIQSCTNMQMSVRNMGY
;
A
#
# COMPACT_ATOMS: atom_id res chain seq x y z
N MET A 1 1.83 42.02 -24.97
CA MET A 1 2.37 41.34 -23.76
C MET A 1 1.37 40.49 -22.98
N ASN A 2 0.10 40.90 -22.80
CA ASN A 2 -0.85 40.15 -21.95
C ASN A 2 -1.37 38.84 -22.58
N CYS A 3 -1.43 38.75 -23.91
CA CYS A 3 -1.83 37.52 -24.63
C CYS A 3 -0.81 36.39 -24.44
N ILE A 4 0.49 36.68 -24.62
CA ILE A 4 1.59 35.73 -24.43
C ILE A 4 1.63 35.23 -22.98
N LYS A 5 1.42 36.10 -22.00
CA LYS A 5 1.35 35.72 -20.58
C LYS A 5 0.17 34.79 -20.27
N ARG A 6 -0.98 34.99 -20.91
CA ARG A 6 -2.15 34.09 -20.77
C ARG A 6 -1.91 32.73 -21.43
N LEU A 7 -1.25 32.71 -22.59
CA LEU A 7 -0.89 31.49 -23.29
C LEU A 7 0.08 30.64 -22.46
N ILE A 8 1.12 31.26 -21.89
CA ILE A 8 2.09 30.58 -21.02
C ILE A 8 1.42 30.01 -19.77
N LYS A 9 0.53 30.78 -19.12
CA LYS A 9 -0.24 30.29 -17.97
C LYS A 9 -1.10 29.09 -18.33
N SER A 10 -1.76 29.12 -19.49
CA SER A 10 -2.59 28.00 -19.95
C SER A 10 -1.76 26.76 -20.29
N LEU A 11 -0.57 26.92 -20.88
CA LEU A 11 0.36 25.82 -21.17
C LEU A 11 0.93 25.19 -19.90
N LEU A 12 1.28 26.00 -18.89
CA LEU A 12 1.72 25.51 -17.58
C LEU A 12 0.61 24.74 -16.85
N LEU A 13 -0.63 25.23 -16.91
CA LEU A 13 -1.79 24.55 -16.34
C LEU A 13 -2.04 23.18 -17.02
N LEU A 14 -1.93 23.14 -18.35
CA LEU A 14 -2.12 21.92 -19.14
C LEU A 14 -1.00 20.90 -18.90
N GLY A 15 0.25 21.36 -18.80
CA GLY A 15 1.39 20.51 -18.44
C GLY A 15 1.28 19.92 -17.04
N PHE A 16 0.74 20.70 -16.08
CA PHE A 16 0.45 20.20 -14.73
C PHE A 16 -0.64 19.12 -14.72
N LEU A 17 -1.69 19.26 -15.55
CA LEU A 17 -2.71 18.21 -15.71
C LEU A 17 -2.14 16.91 -16.31
N PHE A 18 -1.21 17.00 -17.27
CA PHE A 18 -0.59 15.82 -17.88
C PHE A 18 0.30 15.02 -16.92
N LEU A 19 0.84 15.65 -15.87
CA LEU A 19 1.59 14.96 -14.82
C LEU A 19 0.70 14.06 -13.94
N LEU A 20 -0.63 14.20 -14.02
CA LEU A 20 -1.58 13.36 -13.29
C LEU A 20 -1.92 12.07 -14.05
N SER A 21 -1.62 11.98 -15.35
CA SER A 21 -1.87 10.78 -16.16
C SER A 21 -0.69 9.83 -16.10
N GLY A 22 -0.59 9.02 -15.04
CA GLY A 22 0.31 7.86 -15.06
C GLY A 22 0.91 7.48 -13.72
N CYS A 23 0.14 6.81 -12.88
CA CYS A 23 0.71 5.91 -11.87
C CYS A 23 0.01 4.56 -12.02
N HIS A 24 0.62 3.66 -12.79
CA HIS A 24 0.13 2.29 -12.96
C HIS A 24 0.80 1.41 -11.91
N THR A 25 0.15 1.27 -10.75
CA THR A 25 0.69 0.53 -9.59
C THR A 25 0.84 -0.96 -9.85
N SER A 26 0.10 -1.55 -10.79
CA SER A 26 0.14 -2.98 -11.10
C SER A 26 1.38 -3.44 -11.88
N ARG A 27 2.26 -2.52 -12.33
CA ARG A 27 3.52 -2.91 -12.99
C ARG A 27 4.50 -3.68 -12.07
N PHE A 28 4.37 -3.51 -10.76
CA PHE A 28 5.23 -4.16 -9.75
C PHE A 28 4.54 -5.31 -9.03
N ILE A 29 3.31 -5.65 -9.43
CA ILE A 29 2.53 -6.73 -8.87
C ILE A 29 2.59 -7.88 -9.88
N PRO A 30 2.83 -9.13 -9.46
CA PRO A 30 2.76 -10.28 -10.37
C PRO A 30 1.32 -10.46 -10.90
N GLU A 31 1.16 -11.01 -12.10
CA GLU A 31 -0.14 -11.12 -12.81
C GLU A 31 -1.25 -11.76 -11.96
N ASP A 32 -0.92 -12.78 -11.15
CA ASP A 32 -1.87 -13.49 -10.27
C ASP A 32 -1.81 -13.02 -8.80
N GLY A 33 -1.12 -11.91 -8.54
CA GLY A 33 -0.91 -11.36 -7.20
C GLY A 33 -1.93 -10.30 -6.82
N TYR A 34 -2.25 -10.23 -5.53
CA TYR A 34 -3.08 -9.17 -4.97
C TYR A 34 -2.28 -8.30 -4.02
N LEU A 35 -2.46 -6.98 -4.09
CA LEU A 35 -1.88 -6.05 -3.12
C LEU A 35 -2.64 -6.14 -1.79
N LEU A 36 -1.92 -6.27 -0.68
CA LEU A 36 -2.51 -6.22 0.65
C LEU A 36 -2.90 -4.78 1.01
N THR A 37 -4.20 -4.49 1.00
CA THR A 37 -4.74 -3.13 1.20
C THR A 37 -5.14 -2.81 2.63
N GLY A 38 -5.45 -3.84 3.42
CA GLY A 38 -5.91 -3.72 4.80
C GLY A 38 -6.09 -5.10 5.45
N THR A 39 -6.09 -5.09 6.78
CA THR A 39 -6.33 -6.25 7.63
C THR A 39 -7.18 -5.80 8.80
N SER A 40 -8.23 -6.53 9.15
CA SER A 40 -9.12 -6.22 10.27
C SER A 40 -9.47 -7.50 11.01
N VAL A 41 -9.45 -7.44 12.35
CA VAL A 41 -9.94 -8.49 13.23
C VAL A 41 -11.18 -7.93 13.93
N SER A 42 -12.24 -8.73 14.02
CA SER A 42 -13.47 -8.35 14.71
C SER A 42 -14.01 -9.57 15.45
N SER A 43 -14.53 -9.33 16.65
CA SER A 43 -15.16 -10.34 17.51
C SER A 43 -16.56 -9.87 17.86
N GLU A 44 -17.52 -10.78 17.86
CA GLU A 44 -18.88 -10.52 18.35
C GLU A 44 -18.95 -10.54 19.88
N ASP A 45 -18.09 -11.35 20.52
CA ASP A 45 -17.97 -11.39 21.97
C ASP A 45 -17.02 -10.31 22.47
N LYS A 46 -17.50 -9.52 23.44
CA LYS A 46 -16.73 -8.44 24.09
C LYS A 46 -15.65 -8.97 25.04
N HIS A 47 -15.75 -10.21 25.48
CA HIS A 47 -14.78 -10.82 26.38
C HIS A 47 -13.53 -11.31 25.64
N VAL A 48 -13.58 -11.43 24.31
CA VAL A 48 -12.43 -11.76 23.48
C VAL A 48 -11.78 -10.46 22.99
N SER A 49 -10.54 -10.22 23.45
CA SER A 49 -9.77 -9.04 23.04
C SER A 49 -9.30 -9.17 21.60
N THR A 50 -9.80 -8.30 20.71
CA THR A 50 -9.34 -8.25 19.31
C THR A 50 -7.88 -7.80 19.19
N ASP A 51 -7.39 -7.02 20.15
CA ASP A 51 -6.02 -6.51 20.15
C ASP A 51 -5.01 -7.63 20.42
N GLU A 52 -5.35 -8.57 21.31
CA GLU A 52 -4.57 -9.78 21.54
C GLU A 52 -4.55 -10.67 20.29
N LEU A 53 -5.68 -10.79 19.61
CA LEU A 53 -5.76 -11.55 18.37
C LEU A 53 -4.95 -10.92 17.24
N GLN A 54 -4.87 -9.59 17.18
CA GLN A 54 -4.11 -8.88 16.16
C GLN A 54 -2.60 -9.21 16.20
N ALA A 55 -2.07 -9.63 17.35
CA ALA A 55 -0.68 -10.08 17.48
C ALA A 55 -0.38 -11.35 16.64
N TYR A 56 -1.39 -12.18 16.35
CA TYR A 56 -1.25 -13.37 15.51
C TYR A 56 -1.29 -13.07 14.00
N MET A 57 -1.42 -11.81 13.59
CA MET A 57 -1.45 -11.40 12.19
C MET A 57 -0.14 -10.73 11.76
N PRO A 58 0.83 -11.50 11.22
CA PRO A 58 2.15 -10.96 10.85
C PRO A 58 2.13 -10.18 9.53
N GLN A 59 1.12 -10.38 8.67
CA GLN A 59 0.98 -9.61 7.44
C GLN A 59 0.44 -8.22 7.74
N ARG A 60 1.18 -7.19 7.30
CA ARG A 60 0.76 -5.79 7.43
C ARG A 60 0.73 -5.13 6.06
N PRO A 61 -0.32 -4.35 5.74
CA PRO A 61 -0.38 -3.60 4.50
C PRO A 61 0.71 -2.52 4.46
N ASN A 62 0.97 -1.97 3.27
CA ASN A 62 1.84 -0.79 3.12
C ASN A 62 1.38 0.38 3.99
N SER A 63 2.36 1.18 4.42
CA SER A 63 2.13 2.37 5.23
C SER A 63 1.27 3.39 4.49
N LYS A 64 0.36 4.01 5.24
CA LYS A 64 -0.51 5.09 4.75
C LYS A 64 -0.21 6.37 5.53
N TRP A 65 -0.03 7.47 4.83
CA TRP A 65 0.00 8.79 5.44
C TRP A 65 -1.40 9.17 5.90
N PHE A 66 -1.49 9.58 7.18
CA PHE A 66 -2.74 9.93 7.84
C PHE A 66 -3.81 8.82 7.70
N SER A 67 -3.39 7.55 7.61
CA SER A 67 -4.26 6.39 7.37
C SER A 67 -5.06 6.40 6.05
N LEU A 68 -4.87 7.40 5.19
CA LEU A 68 -5.67 7.60 3.96
C LEU A 68 -4.84 7.43 2.69
N PHE A 69 -3.66 8.04 2.63
CA PHE A 69 -2.91 8.18 1.39
C PHE A 69 -1.75 7.18 1.32
N LYS A 70 -1.73 6.31 0.31
CA LYS A 70 -0.63 5.34 0.07
C LYS A 70 0.59 6.01 -0.58
N VAL A 71 1.07 7.11 0.01
CA VAL A 71 2.17 7.92 -0.54
C VAL A 71 3.47 7.12 -0.69
N PRO A 72 3.95 6.37 0.32
CA PRO A 72 5.20 5.60 0.18
C PRO A 72 5.14 4.56 -0.94
N LEU A 73 4.00 3.86 -1.08
CA LEU A 73 3.78 2.94 -2.18
C LEU A 73 3.77 3.67 -3.54
N GLY A 74 3.10 4.82 -3.62
CA GLY A 74 3.08 5.64 -4.82
C GLY A 74 4.48 6.08 -5.26
N ILE A 75 5.32 6.53 -4.32
CA ILE A 75 6.72 6.90 -4.58
C ILE A 75 7.50 5.71 -5.15
N TYR A 76 7.29 4.50 -4.62
CA TYR A 76 7.92 3.30 -5.15
C TYR A 76 7.45 3.01 -6.59
N CYS A 77 6.15 3.11 -6.87
CA CYS A 77 5.57 2.88 -8.19
C CYS A 77 6.02 3.91 -9.24
N LEU A 78 6.46 5.11 -8.83
CA LEU A 78 7.08 6.09 -9.72
C LEU A 78 8.51 5.70 -10.14
N SER A 79 9.15 4.78 -9.42
CA SER A 79 10.48 4.29 -9.81
C SER A 79 10.40 3.46 -11.09
N GLY A 80 11.41 3.55 -11.94
CA GLY A 80 11.53 2.65 -13.10
C GLY A 80 11.86 1.20 -12.69
N GLN A 81 11.59 0.23 -13.56
CA GLN A 81 11.98 -1.18 -13.37
C GLN A 81 13.51 -1.36 -13.27
N ASP A 82 14.26 -0.54 -13.99
CA ASP A 82 15.72 -0.57 -13.99
C ASP A 82 16.31 0.01 -12.68
N SER A 83 16.76 -0.86 -11.78
CA SER A 83 17.36 -0.47 -10.50
C SER A 83 18.78 0.09 -10.60
N THR A 84 19.41 0.02 -11.77
CA THR A 84 20.79 0.50 -11.96
C THR A 84 20.88 2.03 -12.03
N LYS A 85 19.77 2.70 -12.34
CA LYS A 85 19.69 4.16 -12.40
C LYS A 85 19.59 4.78 -11.00
N ARG A 86 20.42 5.79 -10.72
CA ARG A 86 20.50 6.47 -9.41
C ARG A 86 19.14 7.04 -8.96
N PHE A 87 18.39 7.63 -9.89
CA PHE A 87 17.06 8.18 -9.63
C PHE A 87 16.06 7.10 -9.18
N ASN A 88 16.07 5.92 -9.81
CA ASN A 88 15.19 4.82 -9.42
C ASN A 88 15.55 4.26 -8.04
N ARG A 89 16.83 4.15 -7.71
CA ARG A 89 17.27 3.77 -6.36
C ARG A 89 16.79 4.76 -5.30
N PHE A 90 16.88 6.05 -5.60
CA PHE A 90 16.41 7.09 -4.69
C PHE A 90 14.91 6.97 -4.41
N LEU A 91 14.08 6.82 -5.45
CA LEU A 91 12.63 6.64 -5.28
C LEU A 91 12.28 5.35 -4.52
N ARG A 92 12.98 4.24 -4.80
CA ARG A 92 12.77 2.98 -4.06
C ARG A 92 13.19 3.06 -2.59
N HIS A 93 14.16 3.90 -2.26
CA HIS A 93 14.59 4.12 -0.89
C HIS A 93 13.61 4.99 -0.10
N LEU A 94 12.96 5.94 -0.77
CA LEU A 94 11.92 6.79 -0.17
C LEU A 94 10.55 6.11 -0.08
N GLY A 95 10.27 5.19 -1.00
CA GLY A 95 9.01 4.47 -1.07
C GLY A 95 9.04 3.11 -0.38
N GLU A 96 7.88 2.45 -0.36
CA GLU A 96 7.74 1.07 0.09
C GLU A 96 7.33 0.17 -1.07
N ALA A 97 7.97 -0.99 -1.18
CA ALA A 97 7.59 -1.99 -2.18
C ALA A 97 6.15 -2.50 -1.91
N PRO A 98 5.39 -2.86 -2.95
CA PRO A 98 4.04 -3.41 -2.79
C PRO A 98 4.08 -4.69 -1.94
N VAL A 99 3.33 -4.70 -0.84
CA VAL A 99 3.15 -5.90 -0.02
C VAL A 99 2.11 -6.79 -0.69
N ILE A 100 2.55 -7.95 -1.18
CA ILE A 100 1.67 -8.92 -1.84
C ILE A 100 0.98 -9.79 -0.78
N TYR A 101 -0.31 -10.04 -0.98
CA TYR A 101 -1.13 -10.93 -0.16
C TYR A 101 -0.61 -12.37 -0.24
N ASP A 102 -0.56 -13.04 0.91
CA ASP A 102 -0.08 -14.42 1.03
C ASP A 102 -1.16 -15.23 1.74
N ARG A 103 -1.78 -16.14 0.98
CA ARG A 103 -2.90 -16.96 1.47
C ARG A 103 -2.47 -17.89 2.59
N GLU A 104 -1.27 -18.47 2.54
CA GLU A 104 -0.82 -19.44 3.54
C GLU A 104 -0.59 -18.75 4.89
N ARG A 105 0.03 -17.57 4.87
CA ARG A 105 0.22 -16.77 6.09
C ARG A 105 -1.11 -16.31 6.67
N ALA A 106 -2.07 -15.94 5.83
CA ALA A 106 -3.41 -15.58 6.29
C ALA A 106 -4.11 -16.77 6.98
N ILE A 107 -4.06 -17.97 6.38
CA ILE A 107 -4.61 -19.19 6.96
C ILE A 107 -3.94 -19.52 8.29
N GLN A 108 -2.60 -19.46 8.35
CA GLN A 108 -1.86 -19.71 9.59
C GLN A 108 -2.26 -18.72 10.70
N SER A 109 -2.48 -17.46 10.35
CA SER A 109 -2.97 -16.44 11.28
C SER A 109 -4.34 -16.84 11.85
N CYS A 110 -5.27 -17.27 11.00
CA CYS A 110 -6.58 -17.76 11.41
C CYS A 110 -6.49 -18.98 12.33
N THR A 111 -5.65 -19.96 11.99
CA THR A 111 -5.45 -21.16 12.81
C THR A 111 -4.88 -20.81 14.18
N ASN A 112 -3.89 -19.92 14.24
CA ASN A 112 -3.30 -19.50 15.51
C ASN A 112 -4.29 -18.74 16.38
N MET A 113 -5.08 -17.83 15.80
CA MET A 113 -6.15 -17.13 16.51
C MET A 113 -7.20 -18.11 17.04
N GLN A 114 -7.63 -19.08 16.23
CA GLN A 114 -8.60 -20.08 16.63
C GLN A 114 -8.09 -20.94 17.79
N MET A 115 -6.82 -21.36 17.76
CA MET A 115 -6.21 -22.10 18.86
C MET A 115 -6.12 -21.24 20.13
N SER A 116 -5.80 -19.96 19.99
CA SER A 116 -5.76 -19.03 21.12
C SER A 116 -7.13 -18.86 21.78
N VAL A 117 -8.18 -18.61 20.99
CA VAL A 117 -9.56 -18.49 21.47
C VAL A 117 -10.03 -19.75 22.18
N ARG A 118 -9.73 -20.93 21.63
CA ARG A 118 -10.01 -22.23 22.28
C ARG A 118 -9.29 -22.39 23.61
N ASN A 119 -8.02 -21.97 23.68
CA ASN A 119 -7.25 -22.03 24.92
C ASN A 119 -7.78 -21.07 26.00
N MET A 120 -8.50 -20.01 25.60
CA MET A 120 -9.21 -19.12 26.53
C MET A 120 -10.53 -19.71 27.04
N GLY A 121 -10.98 -20.84 26.50
CA GLY A 121 -12.20 -21.55 26.95
C GLY A 121 -13.46 -21.27 26.13
N TYR A 122 -13.33 -20.73 24.92
CA TYR A 122 -14.43 -20.53 23.95
C TYR A 122 -14.52 -21.65 22.90
#